data_AF-Q45950-F1
#
_entry.id   AF-Q45950-F1
#
_cell.length_a   1.000
_cell.length_b   1.000
_cell.length_c   1.000
_cell.angle_alpha   90.00
_cell.angle_beta   90.00
_cell.angle_gamma   90.00
#
_symmetry.space_group_name_H-M   'P 1'
#
loop_
_entity.id
_entity.type
_entity.pdbx_description
1 polymer ?
#
loop_
_entity_poly.entity_id
_entity_poly.type
_entity_poly.pdbx_seq_one_letter_code
_entity_poly.pdbx_strand_id
1 'polypeptide(L)'
;MMFRSDESAHSTEEDQAQCNENKAPYIIISWPELKIEQFLPTVDLPLVGRPFIYSVYDCYSLARDYYKKNFGIKLNDYDRPDFWWEKDANLYMENYKKEGFKEIPAKELRCGDLILMKINSPVPNHIAIYLGNGEILHHLELQPSKRENYREKWRKKSVLFLRHKEISG
;
A
#
# COMPACT_ATOMS: atom_id res chain seq x y z
N MET A 1 15.85 0.15 -18.19
CA MET A 1 15.92 1.63 -18.13
C MET A 1 14.62 2.16 -18.69
N MET A 2 13.93 3.00 -17.94
CA MET A 2 12.64 3.60 -18.32
C MET A 2 12.88 5.05 -18.75
N PHE A 3 12.06 5.59 -19.66
CA PHE A 3 12.12 7.02 -19.97
C PHE A 3 10.77 7.61 -20.40
N ARG A 4 10.60 8.91 -20.18
CA ARG A 4 9.52 9.72 -20.79
C ARG A 4 10.07 11.04 -21.34
N SER A 5 9.33 11.63 -22.28
CA SER A 5 9.62 12.97 -22.82
C SER A 5 8.48 13.94 -22.51
N ASP A 6 8.80 15.19 -22.17
CA ASP A 6 7.82 16.22 -21.77
C ASP A 6 8.37 17.63 -22.04
N GLU A 7 7.58 18.69 -21.81
CA GLU A 7 8.06 20.08 -21.89
C GLU A 7 9.11 20.39 -20.81
N SER A 8 9.04 19.70 -19.67
CA SER A 8 9.96 19.86 -18.55
C SER A 8 10.63 18.54 -18.18
N ALA A 9 11.91 18.61 -17.82
CA ALA A 9 12.64 17.43 -17.34
C ALA A 9 12.36 17.11 -15.87
N HIS A 10 11.56 17.94 -15.17
CA HIS A 10 11.33 17.80 -13.73
C HIS A 10 10.64 16.47 -13.39
N SER A 11 11.24 15.70 -12.49
CA SER A 11 10.64 14.49 -11.94
C SER A 11 9.40 14.75 -11.09
N THR A 12 8.38 13.91 -11.24
CA THR A 12 7.20 13.86 -10.36
C THR A 12 7.26 12.70 -9.35
N GLU A 13 6.27 12.63 -8.47
CA GLU A 13 6.12 11.51 -7.55
C GLU A 13 5.79 10.19 -8.28
N GLU A 14 5.02 10.25 -9.36
CA GLU A 14 4.69 9.11 -10.23
C GLU A 14 5.92 8.57 -10.95
N ASP A 15 6.79 9.46 -11.41
CA ASP A 15 8.07 9.12 -12.02
C ASP A 15 8.95 8.32 -11.04
N GLN A 16 9.12 8.83 -9.83
CA GLN A 16 9.88 8.15 -8.77
C GLN A 16 9.24 6.81 -8.40
N ALA A 17 7.92 6.72 -8.34
CA ALA A 17 7.21 5.48 -8.06
C ALA A 17 7.40 4.43 -9.16
N GLN A 18 7.30 4.82 -10.43
CA GLN A 18 7.58 3.93 -11.56
C GLN A 18 9.02 3.45 -11.55
N CYS A 19 9.98 4.33 -11.27
CA CYS A 19 11.39 3.95 -11.14
C CYS A 19 11.60 2.90 -10.05
N ASN A 20 10.98 3.09 -8.88
CA ASN A 20 11.03 2.18 -7.75
C ASN A 20 10.41 0.83 -8.05
N GLU A 21 9.21 0.81 -8.63
CA GLU A 21 8.47 -0.41 -8.97
C GLU A 21 9.26 -1.27 -9.97
N ASN A 22 9.79 -0.64 -11.02
CA ASN A 22 10.57 -1.31 -12.05
C ASN A 22 12.01 -1.67 -11.61
N LYS A 23 12.45 -1.15 -10.45
CA LYS A 23 13.82 -1.32 -9.92
C LYS A 23 14.89 -1.00 -10.97
N ALA A 24 14.63 0.03 -11.77
CA ALA A 24 15.48 0.41 -12.89
C ALA A 24 15.62 1.93 -12.95
N PRO A 25 16.78 2.45 -13.39
CA PRO A 25 16.94 3.88 -13.62
C PRO A 25 15.85 4.43 -14.54
N TYR A 26 15.36 5.63 -14.21
CA TYR A 26 14.35 6.35 -14.97
C TYR A 26 14.91 7.68 -15.45
N ILE A 27 14.62 8.02 -16.70
CA ILE A 27 15.14 9.20 -17.38
C ILE A 27 13.96 10.05 -17.88
N ILE A 28 14.03 11.36 -17.67
CA ILE A 28 13.08 12.33 -18.23
C ILE A 28 13.85 13.25 -19.15
N ILE A 29 13.35 13.42 -20.37
CA ILE A 29 13.97 14.26 -21.40
C ILE A 29 13.02 15.40 -21.73
N SER A 30 13.43 16.65 -21.51
CA SER A 30 12.63 17.80 -21.91
C SER A 30 12.76 18.10 -23.41
N TRP A 31 11.70 18.64 -24.01
CA TRP A 31 11.71 19.17 -25.36
C TRP A 31 11.10 20.58 -25.38
N PRO A 32 11.69 21.55 -26.11
CA PRO A 32 12.85 21.44 -27.01
C PRO A 32 14.23 21.58 -26.35
N GLU A 33 14.31 21.88 -25.05
CA GLU A 33 15.58 22.24 -24.40
C GLU A 33 16.54 21.06 -24.20
N LEU A 34 16.09 19.82 -24.42
CA LEU A 34 16.89 18.60 -24.28
C LEU A 34 17.55 18.45 -22.90
N LYS A 35 16.90 18.95 -21.84
CA LYS A 35 17.36 18.71 -20.47
C LYS A 35 17.08 17.26 -20.11
N ILE A 36 18.03 16.64 -19.42
CA ILE A 36 17.91 15.25 -18.97
C ILE A 36 17.95 15.25 -17.45
N GLU A 37 16.91 14.71 -16.83
CA GLU A 37 16.93 14.31 -15.44
C GLU A 37 16.97 12.78 -15.36
N GLN A 38 17.85 12.24 -14.51
CA GLN A 38 17.93 10.82 -14.25
C GLN A 38 17.89 10.59 -12.74
N PHE A 39 17.07 9.64 -12.31
CA PHE A 39 17.01 9.20 -10.93
C PHE A 39 17.00 7.68 -10.85
N LEU A 40 17.46 7.19 -9.70
CA LEU A 40 17.63 5.77 -9.41
C LEU A 40 16.51 5.29 -8.50
N PRO A 41 16.22 3.97 -8.50
CA PRO A 41 15.27 3.41 -7.56
C PRO A 41 15.82 3.58 -6.14
N THR A 42 14.96 4.08 -5.25
CA THR A 42 15.20 4.15 -3.82
C THR A 42 15.23 2.74 -3.24
N VAL A 43 16.38 2.36 -2.68
CA VAL A 43 16.52 1.12 -1.93
C VAL A 43 15.95 1.33 -0.53
N ASP A 44 15.08 0.42 -0.09
CA ASP A 44 14.41 0.45 1.23
C ASP A 44 13.47 1.65 1.47
N LEU A 45 12.46 1.80 0.60
CA LEU A 45 11.43 2.84 0.72
C LEU A 45 10.76 2.89 2.11
N PRO A 46 10.71 4.07 2.76
CA PRO A 46 10.03 4.22 4.04
C PRO A 46 8.55 3.88 3.91
N LEU A 47 7.96 3.27 4.93
CA LEU A 47 6.54 2.90 4.94
C LEU A 47 5.60 4.10 5.18
N VAL A 48 6.15 5.24 5.61
CA VAL A 48 5.42 6.48 5.91
C VAL A 48 5.86 7.56 4.92
N GLY A 49 4.92 8.40 4.50
CA GLY A 49 5.14 9.51 3.58
C GLY A 49 5.09 9.13 2.11
N ARG A 50 4.64 7.92 1.76
CA ARG A 50 4.54 7.51 0.35
C ARG A 50 3.36 8.22 -0.32
N PRO A 51 3.54 8.81 -1.52
CA PRO A 51 2.43 9.38 -2.26
C PRO A 51 1.47 8.27 -2.70
N PHE A 52 0.18 8.60 -2.82
CA PHE A 52 -0.82 7.62 -3.24
C PHE A 52 -0.82 7.48 -4.76
N ILE A 53 -0.49 6.29 -5.25
CA ILE A 53 -0.49 5.95 -6.68
C ILE A 53 -1.17 4.60 -6.82
N TYR A 54 -2.28 4.59 -7.53
CA TYR A 54 -3.09 3.39 -7.73
C TYR A 54 -2.26 2.20 -8.22
N SER A 55 -2.46 1.04 -7.59
CA SER A 55 -1.76 -0.21 -7.89
C SER A 55 -0.23 -0.20 -7.71
N VAL A 56 0.39 0.93 -7.36
CA VAL A 56 1.84 1.05 -7.08
C VAL A 56 2.06 1.32 -5.60
N TYR A 57 1.56 2.46 -5.11
CA TYR A 57 1.63 2.89 -3.71
C TYR A 57 0.23 3.15 -3.16
N ASP A 58 -0.28 2.16 -2.46
CA ASP A 58 -1.62 2.13 -1.88
C ASP A 58 -1.66 1.26 -0.61
N CYS A 59 -2.85 1.03 -0.06
CA CYS A 59 -3.01 0.29 1.18
C CYS A 59 -2.49 -1.16 1.12
N TYR A 60 -2.58 -1.83 -0.04
CA TYR A 60 -2.17 -3.23 -0.16
C TYR A 60 -0.66 -3.37 -0.37
N SER A 61 -0.08 -2.59 -1.30
CA SER A 61 1.37 -2.51 -1.46
C SER A 61 2.08 -2.13 -0.15
N LEU A 62 1.50 -1.21 0.64
CA LEU A 62 2.00 -0.87 1.97
C LEU A 62 1.98 -2.07 2.93
N ALA A 63 0.90 -2.85 2.94
CA ALA A 63 0.82 -4.07 3.75
C ALA A 63 1.85 -5.13 3.30
N ARG A 64 2.00 -5.33 1.99
CA ARG A 64 3.01 -6.25 1.42
C ARG A 64 4.43 -5.86 1.84
N ASP A 65 4.76 -4.57 1.74
CA ASP A 65 6.07 -4.05 2.13
C ASP A 65 6.31 -4.13 3.63
N TYR A 66 5.30 -3.83 4.46
CA TYR A 66 5.40 -4.00 5.91
C TYR A 66 5.70 -5.46 6.26
N TYR A 67 4.96 -6.41 5.68
CA TYR A 67 5.14 -7.84 5.96
C TYR A 67 6.51 -8.34 5.51
N LYS A 68 6.97 -7.91 4.33
CA LYS A 68 8.29 -8.24 3.82
C LYS A 68 9.39 -7.68 4.72
N LYS A 69 9.29 -6.40 5.13
CA LYS A 69 10.32 -5.72 5.93
C LYS A 69 10.37 -6.19 7.38
N ASN A 70 9.22 -6.42 8.01
CA ASN A 70 9.13 -6.73 9.43
C ASN A 70 9.18 -8.23 9.74
N PHE A 71 8.74 -9.09 8.82
CA PHE A 71 8.61 -10.53 9.05
C PHE A 71 9.28 -11.39 7.98
N GLY A 72 9.79 -10.81 6.89
CA GLY A 72 10.32 -11.58 5.75
C GLY A 72 9.24 -12.30 4.94
N ILE A 73 7.95 -12.02 5.20
CA ILE A 73 6.81 -12.68 4.56
C ILE A 73 6.52 -12.00 3.23
N LYS A 74 6.57 -12.74 2.14
CA LYS A 74 6.23 -12.24 0.80
C LYS A 74 4.77 -12.55 0.47
N LEU A 75 3.95 -11.50 0.50
CA LEU A 75 2.57 -11.55 0.02
C LEU A 75 2.51 -11.36 -1.51
N ASN A 76 1.54 -12.00 -2.15
CA ASN A 76 1.35 -11.89 -3.60
C ASN A 76 0.98 -10.47 -4.03
N ASP A 77 1.29 -10.14 -5.29
CA ASP A 77 0.76 -8.93 -5.91
C ASP A 77 -0.50 -9.30 -6.68
N TYR A 78 -1.61 -8.68 -6.33
CA TYR A 78 -2.87 -8.88 -7.02
C TYR A 78 -3.17 -7.68 -7.88
N ASP A 79 -3.67 -7.95 -9.08
CA ASP A 79 -4.23 -6.91 -9.92
C ASP A 79 -5.42 -6.26 -9.20
N ARG A 80 -5.40 -4.93 -9.17
CA ARG A 80 -6.34 -4.11 -8.38
C ARG A 80 -6.67 -2.83 -9.15
N PRO A 81 -7.32 -2.96 -10.32
CA PRO A 81 -7.67 -1.81 -11.16
C PRO A 81 -8.57 -0.83 -10.40
N ASP A 82 -8.52 0.44 -10.78
CA ASP A 82 -9.33 1.49 -10.15
C ASP A 82 -10.80 1.10 -10.08
N PHE A 83 -11.42 1.41 -8.94
CA PHE A 83 -12.83 1.10 -8.66
C PHE A 83 -13.18 -0.39 -8.72
N TRP A 84 -12.22 -1.30 -8.52
CA TRP A 84 -12.50 -2.75 -8.44
C TRP A 84 -13.64 -3.08 -7.45
N TRP A 85 -13.77 -2.30 -6.37
CA TRP A 85 -14.79 -2.46 -5.34
C TRP A 85 -16.22 -2.10 -5.78
N GLU A 86 -16.42 -1.56 -6.98
CA GLU A 86 -17.74 -1.23 -7.52
C GLU A 86 -18.36 -2.37 -8.36
N LYS A 87 -17.57 -3.37 -8.76
CA LYS A 87 -17.98 -4.45 -9.68
C LYS A 87 -18.20 -5.80 -8.99
N ASP A 88 -18.78 -5.82 -7.79
CA ASP A 88 -18.97 -7.01 -6.94
C ASP A 88 -17.68 -7.78 -6.57
N ALA A 89 -16.50 -7.21 -6.83
CA ALA A 89 -15.23 -7.87 -6.52
C ALA A 89 -14.94 -7.81 -5.03
N ASN A 90 -14.69 -8.97 -4.44
CA ASN A 90 -14.37 -9.14 -3.02
C ASN A 90 -12.88 -9.47 -2.85
N LEU A 91 -12.01 -8.70 -3.52
CA LEU A 91 -10.57 -8.97 -3.67
C LEU A 91 -9.91 -9.43 -2.37
N TYR A 92 -10.08 -8.68 -1.29
CA TYR A 92 -9.44 -9.05 -0.02
C TYR A 92 -10.09 -10.26 0.62
N MET A 93 -11.42 -10.36 0.59
CA MET A 93 -12.18 -11.46 1.21
C MET A 93 -11.90 -12.81 0.52
N GLU A 94 -11.63 -12.79 -0.79
CA GLU A 94 -11.33 -13.99 -1.57
C GLU A 94 -9.87 -14.46 -1.43
N ASN A 95 -8.97 -13.57 -1.03
CA ASN A 95 -7.53 -13.83 -1.09
C ASN A 95 -6.84 -13.91 0.29
N TYR A 96 -7.37 -13.31 1.36
CA TYR A 96 -6.64 -13.27 2.64
C TYR A 96 -6.26 -14.68 3.16
N LYS A 97 -7.14 -15.67 3.01
CA LYS A 97 -6.84 -17.06 3.41
C LYS A 97 -5.72 -17.67 2.57
N LYS A 98 -5.68 -17.37 1.27
CA LYS A 98 -4.64 -17.85 0.34
C LYS A 98 -3.27 -17.27 0.71
N GLU A 99 -3.28 -16.01 1.15
CA GLU A 99 -2.13 -15.31 1.71
C GLU A 99 -1.76 -15.78 3.13
N GLY A 100 -2.38 -16.83 3.68
CA GLY A 100 -2.01 -17.39 4.99
C GLY A 100 -2.57 -16.63 6.20
N PHE A 101 -3.53 -15.72 5.99
CA PHE A 101 -4.22 -15.03 7.08
C PHE A 101 -5.40 -15.86 7.61
N LYS A 102 -5.63 -15.72 8.91
CA LYS A 102 -6.84 -16.19 9.59
C LYS A 102 -7.52 -15.04 10.32
N GLU A 103 -8.83 -15.15 10.46
CA GLU A 103 -9.61 -14.21 11.25
C GLU A 103 -9.30 -14.35 12.74
N ILE A 104 -9.30 -13.22 13.44
CA ILE A 104 -9.16 -13.16 14.90
C ILE A 104 -10.26 -12.27 15.50
N PRO A 105 -10.63 -12.48 16.77
CA PRO A 105 -11.48 -11.55 17.49
C PRO A 105 -10.80 -10.17 17.64
N ALA A 106 -11.58 -9.09 17.54
CA ALA A 106 -11.07 -7.71 17.68
C ALA A 106 -10.31 -7.47 19.00
N LYS A 107 -10.72 -8.15 20.08
CA LYS A 107 -10.07 -8.07 21.40
C LYS A 107 -8.66 -8.66 21.44
N GLU A 108 -8.29 -9.48 20.45
CA GLU A 108 -6.99 -10.13 20.36
C GLU A 108 -6.01 -9.39 19.46
N LEU A 109 -6.42 -8.22 18.93
CA LEU A 109 -5.65 -7.42 18.00
C LEU A 109 -4.31 -7.00 18.60
N ARG A 110 -3.22 -7.29 17.90
CA ARG A 110 -1.83 -6.98 18.31
C ARG A 110 -1.00 -6.46 17.14
N CYS A 111 0.18 -5.92 17.45
CA CYS A 111 1.08 -5.38 16.44
C CYS A 111 1.34 -6.40 15.30
N GLY A 112 1.25 -5.93 14.06
CA GLY A 112 1.41 -6.73 12.85
C GLY A 112 0.10 -7.27 12.27
N ASP A 113 -0.99 -7.32 13.03
CA ASP A 113 -2.28 -7.77 12.51
C ASP A 113 -2.85 -6.77 11.48
N LEU A 114 -3.57 -7.29 10.49
CA LEU A 114 -4.29 -6.47 9.52
C LEU A 114 -5.71 -6.18 9.99
N ILE A 115 -6.18 -4.99 9.66
CA ILE A 115 -7.55 -4.54 9.85
C ILE A 115 -8.11 -4.23 8.46
N LEU A 116 -9.10 -5.01 8.04
CA LEU A 116 -9.88 -4.75 6.83
C LEU A 116 -10.99 -3.75 7.17
N MET A 117 -11.17 -2.75 6.32
CA MET A 117 -12.13 -1.67 6.51
C MET A 117 -12.98 -1.43 5.26
N LYS A 118 -14.18 -0.89 5.48
CA LYS A 118 -15.02 -0.29 4.43
C LYS A 118 -14.91 1.22 4.47
N ILE A 119 -14.34 1.81 3.41
CA ILE A 119 -14.24 3.26 3.23
C ILE A 119 -15.05 3.64 2.01
N ASN A 120 -16.22 4.25 2.23
CA ASN A 120 -17.13 4.71 1.17
C ASN A 120 -17.45 3.63 0.11
N SER A 121 -17.52 2.35 0.52
CA SER A 121 -17.68 1.21 -0.38
C SER A 121 -18.61 0.15 0.20
N PRO A 122 -19.39 -0.57 -0.63
CA PRO A 122 -20.23 -1.68 -0.18
C PRO A 122 -19.42 -2.88 0.29
N VAL A 123 -18.17 -3.04 -0.18
CA VAL A 123 -17.26 -4.16 0.14
C VAL A 123 -16.02 -3.67 0.89
N PRO A 124 -15.31 -4.54 1.64
CA PRO A 124 -14.06 -4.15 2.29
C PRO A 124 -13.01 -3.79 1.23
N ASN A 125 -12.59 -2.52 1.21
CA ASN A 125 -11.73 -1.95 0.16
C ASN A 125 -10.44 -1.32 0.71
N HIS A 126 -10.21 -1.36 2.02
CA HIS A 126 -9.04 -0.75 2.64
C HIS A 126 -8.37 -1.68 3.65
N ILE A 127 -7.03 -1.67 3.68
CA ILE A 127 -6.22 -2.40 4.66
C ILE A 127 -5.43 -1.42 5.52
N ALA A 128 -5.45 -1.64 6.83
CA ALA A 128 -4.54 -1.01 7.78
C ALA A 128 -3.75 -2.09 8.53
N ILE A 129 -2.53 -1.76 8.95
CA ILE A 129 -1.71 -2.59 9.83
C ILE A 129 -1.82 -2.02 11.24
N TYR A 130 -2.21 -2.83 12.22
CA TYR A 130 -2.18 -2.42 13.61
C TYR A 130 -0.73 -2.41 14.11
N LEU A 131 -0.28 -1.30 14.70
CA LEU A 131 1.08 -1.15 15.22
C LEU A 131 1.18 -1.38 16.74
N GLY A 132 0.06 -1.72 17.40
CA GLY A 132 -0.03 -1.73 18.85
C GLY A 132 -0.38 -0.36 19.43
N ASN A 133 -0.66 -0.31 20.73
CA ASN A 133 -0.91 0.93 21.48
C ASN A 133 -1.97 1.87 20.86
N GLY A 134 -2.95 1.34 20.14
CA GLY A 134 -3.98 2.14 19.50
C GLY A 134 -3.51 2.91 18.26
N GLU A 135 -2.40 2.52 17.62
CA GLU A 135 -1.88 3.11 16.39
C GLU A 135 -2.08 2.17 15.19
N ILE A 136 -2.38 2.73 14.03
CA ILE A 136 -2.42 2.01 12.74
C ILE A 136 -1.48 2.67 11.73
N LEU A 137 -0.90 1.85 10.87
CA LEU A 137 -0.26 2.27 9.64
C LEU A 137 -1.21 1.99 8.48
N HIS A 138 -1.47 2.99 7.65
CA HIS A 138 -2.32 2.81 6.47
C HIS A 138 -2.00 3.82 5.37
N HIS A 139 -2.53 3.56 4.18
CA HIS A 139 -2.40 4.44 3.02
C HIS A 139 -3.77 4.73 2.45
N LEU A 140 -4.36 5.84 2.87
CA LEU A 140 -5.66 6.26 2.37
C LEU A 140 -5.49 6.97 1.03
N GLU A 141 -6.47 6.79 0.14
CA GLU A 141 -6.54 7.50 -1.13
C GLU A 141 -6.35 9.01 -0.95
N LEU A 142 -5.61 9.63 -1.89
CA LEU A 142 -5.30 11.07 -1.91
C LEU A 142 -4.52 11.58 -0.70
N GLN A 143 -3.93 10.68 0.12
CA GLN A 143 -3.11 11.05 1.27
C GLN A 143 -1.80 10.28 1.28
N PRO A 144 -0.72 10.86 1.82
CA PRO A 144 0.49 10.10 2.07
C PRO A 144 0.25 8.95 3.04
N SER A 145 0.97 7.84 2.88
CA SER A 145 0.96 6.76 3.88
C SER A 145 1.37 7.29 5.25
N LYS A 146 0.67 6.90 6.31
CA LYS A 146 0.87 7.50 7.63
C LYS A 146 0.51 6.58 8.77
N ARG A 147 1.02 6.96 9.94
CA ARG A 147 0.59 6.47 11.23
C ARG A 147 -0.58 7.33 11.71
N GLU A 148 -1.67 6.71 12.14
CA GLU A 148 -2.82 7.42 12.69
C GLU A 148 -3.35 6.68 13.92
N ASN A 149 -3.93 7.43 14.86
CA ASN A 149 -4.57 6.83 16.03
C ASN A 149 -5.83 6.05 15.61
N TYR A 150 -5.90 4.78 16.00
CA TYR A 150 -7.03 3.87 15.78
C TYR A 150 -8.21 4.16 16.72
N ARG A 151 -8.81 5.34 16.53
CA ARG A 151 -9.98 5.85 17.26
C ARG A 151 -11.30 5.40 16.63
N GLU A 152 -12.40 5.85 17.21
CA GLU A 152 -13.77 5.51 16.80
C GLU A 152 -14.04 5.64 15.30
N LYS A 153 -13.50 6.69 14.65
CA LYS A 153 -13.57 6.91 13.19
C LYS A 153 -13.15 5.68 12.37
N TRP A 154 -12.09 4.99 12.80
CA TRP A 154 -11.54 3.82 12.12
C TRP A 154 -12.16 2.52 12.63
N ARG A 155 -12.42 2.44 13.94
CA ARG A 155 -13.09 1.28 14.56
C ARG A 155 -14.46 1.02 13.95
N LYS A 156 -15.27 2.06 13.73
CA LYS A 156 -16.60 1.95 13.09
C LYS A 156 -16.56 1.45 11.64
N LYS A 157 -15.42 1.60 10.97
CA LYS A 157 -15.23 1.16 9.58
C LYS A 157 -14.59 -0.23 9.47
N SER A 158 -14.11 -0.77 10.59
CA SER A 158 -13.40 -2.05 10.62
C SER A 158 -14.40 -3.20 10.57
N VAL A 159 -14.14 -4.15 9.69
CA VAL A 159 -15.05 -5.28 9.42
C VAL A 159 -14.41 -6.62 9.69
N LEU A 160 -13.09 -6.73 9.57
CA LEU A 160 -12.36 -7.98 9.76
C LEU A 160 -10.97 -7.71 10.34
N PHE A 161 -10.54 -8.59 11.23
CA PHE A 161 -9.22 -8.55 11.86
C PHE A 161 -8.49 -9.83 11.50
N LEU A 162 -7.28 -9.70 10.99
CA LEU A 162 -6.56 -10.80 10.37
C LEU A 162 -5.16 -10.94 10.94
N ARG A 163 -4.77 -12.19 11.23
CA ARG A 163 -3.42 -12.54 11.65
C ARG A 163 -2.81 -13.52 10.67
N HIS A 164 -1.61 -13.24 10.21
CA HIS A 164 -0.88 -14.19 9.38
C HIS A 164 -0.37 -15.36 10.22
N LYS A 165 -0.49 -16.59 9.69
CA LYS A 165 -0.13 -17.83 10.40
C LYS A 165 1.34 -17.88 10.84
N GLU A 166 2.23 -17.20 10.13
CA GLU A 166 3.67 -17.15 10.43
C GLU A 166 4.03 -16.08 11.48
N ILE A 167 3.11 -15.16 11.79
CA ILE A 167 3.28 -14.21 12.89
C ILE A 167 2.87 -14.92 14.17
N SER A 168 3.80 -15.71 14.68
CA SER A 168 3.76 -16.22 16.05
C SER A 168 3.99 -15.05 17.00
N GLY A 169 3.33 -15.05 18.14
CA GLY A 169 3.72 -14.17 19.24
C GLY A 169 3.52 -14.90 20.54
#